data_AF-A0A950ZP62-F1
#
_entry.id   AF-A0A950ZP62-F1
#
_cell.length_a   1.000
_cell.length_b   1.000
_cell.length_c   1.000
_cell.angle_alpha   90.00
_cell.angle_beta   90.00
_cell.angle_gamma   90.00
#
_symmetry.space_group_name_H-M   'P 1'
#
loop_
_entity.id
_entity.type
_entity.pdbx_description
1 polymer ?
#
loop_
_entity_poly.entity_id
_entity_poly.type
_entity_poly.pdbx_seq_one_letter_code
_entity_poly.pdbx_strand_id
1 'polypeptide(L)' 'HIVCRSCDAIVDVPCAVGESPCLTAADDSGYEIDEAEVIYWGRCPACTSRASSA' A
#
# COMPACT_ATOMS: atom_id res chain seq x y z
N HIS A 1 1.85 -1.81 3.72
CA HIS A 1 3.19 -1.36 3.23
C HIS A 1 3.07 -0.30 2.16
N ILE A 2 4.09 0.56 2.00
CA ILE A 2 4.22 1.44 0.82
C ILE A 2 5.49 1.07 0.05
N VAL A 3 5.35 0.83 -1.25
CA VAL A 3 6.46 0.52 -2.17
C VAL A 3 6.71 1.69 -3.12
N CYS A 4 7.95 2.15 -3.19
CA CYS A 4 8.38 3.16 -4.15
C CYS A 4 8.61 2.52 -5.53
N ARG A 5 7.80 2.89 -6.51
CA ARG A 5 7.88 2.37 -7.89
C ARG A 5 9.14 2.77 -8.68
N SER A 6 10.05 3.54 -8.08
CA SER A 6 11.23 4.08 -8.77
C SER A 6 12.56 3.57 -8.20
N CYS A 7 12.58 3.18 -6.93
CA CYS A 7 13.80 2.69 -6.28
C CYS A 7 13.54 1.48 -5.38
N ASP A 8 12.33 0.92 -5.44
CA ASP A 8 11.89 -0.28 -4.71
C ASP A 8 12.03 -0.20 -3.19
N ALA A 9 12.24 1.01 -2.64
CA ALA A 9 12.24 1.24 -1.21
C ALA A 9 10.84 0.93 -0.64
N ILE A 10 10.83 0.20 0.47
CA ILE A 10 9.62 -0.23 1.17
C ILE A 10 9.61 0.42 2.55
N VAL A 11 8.44 0.90 2.98
CA VAL A 11 8.22 1.37 4.34
C VAL A 11 6.91 0.79 4.88
N ASP A 12 6.99 0.26 6.09
CA ASP A 12 5.83 -0.13 6.88
C ASP A 12 5.11 1.13 7.39
N VAL A 13 3.80 1.16 7.22
CA VAL A 13 2.94 2.24 7.73
C VAL A 13 1.82 1.62 8.54
N PRO A 14 1.35 2.30 9.61
CA PRO A 14 0.21 1.80 10.36
C PRO A 14 -1.00 1.60 9.44
N CYS A 15 -1.81 0.60 9.73
CA CYS A 15 -3.04 0.34 9.01
C CYS A 15 -3.94 1.58 9.00
N ALA A 16 -4.74 1.71 7.94
CA ALA A 16 -5.75 2.76 7.85
C ALA A 16 -6.65 2.70 9.09
N VAL A 17 -6.88 3.85 9.72
CA VAL A 17 -7.77 3.96 10.87
C VAL A 17 -9.18 4.29 10.40
N GLY A 18 -10.17 3.59 10.95
CA GLY A 18 -11.58 3.74 10.57
C GLY A 18 -12.03 2.72 9.51
N GLU A 19 -12.89 3.17 8.60
CA GLU A 19 -13.42 2.36 7.49
C GLU A 19 -12.28 1.87 6.59
N SER A 20 -12.09 0.55 6.52
CA SER A 20 -11.08 -0.12 5.68
C SER A 20 -11.73 -1.19 4.79
N PRO A 21 -12.55 -0.80 3.80
CA PRO A 21 -13.32 -1.73 2.97
C PRO A 21 -12.42 -2.61 2.10
N CYS A 22 -11.17 -2.20 1.86
CA CYS A 22 -10.17 -3.01 1.18
C CYS A 22 -9.64 -4.18 2.01
N LEU A 23 -9.84 -4.18 3.34
CA LEU A 23 -9.43 -5.27 4.24
C LEU A 23 -10.59 -6.21 4.60
N THR A 24 -11.79 -5.96 4.06
CA THR A 24 -12.96 -6.80 4.25
C THR A 24 -13.43 -7.28 2.89
N ALA A 25 -13.42 -8.59 2.67
CA ALA A 25 -13.93 -9.16 1.43
C ALA A 25 -15.42 -8.82 1.30
N ALA A 26 -15.82 -8.21 0.18
CA ALA A 26 -17.23 -7.97 -0.13
C ALA A 26 -17.95 -9.27 -0.51
N ASP A 27 -17.18 -10.23 -1.03
CA ASP A 27 -17.58 -11.60 -1.33
C ASP A 27 -16.33 -12.47 -1.12
N ASP A 28 -16.42 -13.48 -0.26
CA ASP A 28 -15.34 -14.41 0.03
C ASP A 28 -15.32 -15.61 -0.94
N SER A 29 -16.30 -15.73 -1.85
CA SER A 29 -16.46 -16.83 -2.80
C SER A 29 -16.37 -18.24 -2.16
N GLY A 30 -16.72 -18.36 -0.87
CA GLY A 30 -16.66 -19.59 -0.10
C GLY A 30 -15.28 -19.99 0.40
N TYR A 31 -14.29 -19.09 0.37
CA TYR A 31 -12.97 -19.32 0.94
C TYR A 31 -12.94 -18.99 2.44
N GLU A 32 -12.19 -19.78 3.21
CA GLU A 32 -11.72 -19.37 4.54
C GLU A 32 -10.53 -18.43 4.35
N ILE A 33 -10.66 -17.17 4.78
CA ILE A 33 -9.65 -16.13 4.58
C ILE A 33 -8.85 -15.95 5.88
N ASP A 34 -7.55 -16.25 5.83
CA ASP A 34 -6.63 -16.08 6.96
C ASP A 34 -6.20 -14.62 7.15
N GLU A 35 -5.93 -13.89 6.05
CA GLU A 35 -5.38 -12.52 6.11
C GLU A 35 -5.71 -11.70 4.85
N ALA A 36 -5.89 -10.38 5.03
CA ALA A 36 -5.95 -9.40 3.95
C ALA A 36 -4.84 -8.35 4.16
N GLU A 37 -4.02 -8.11 3.14
CA GLU A 37 -2.93 -7.14 3.18
C GLU A 37 -3.10 -6.05 2.12
N VAL A 38 -2.76 -4.80 2.48
CA VAL A 38 -2.76 -3.66 1.56
C VAL A 38 -1.34 -3.17 1.28
N ILE A 39 -1.00 -3.13 -0.01
CA ILE A 39 0.22 -2.55 -0.53
C ILE A 39 -0.11 -1.27 -1.30
N TYR A 40 0.39 -0.14 -0.81
CA TYR A 40 0.33 1.12 -1.54
C TYR A 40 1.53 1.25 -2.48
N TRP A 41 1.28 1.64 -3.72
CA TRP A 41 2.33 1.88 -4.72
C TRP A 41 2.46 3.37 -5.01
N GLY A 42 3.65 3.93 -4.78
CA GLY A 42 3.87 5.38 -4.86
C GLY A 42 5.30 5.76 -5.26
N ARG A 43 5.72 6.98 -4.92
CA ARG A 43 7.11 7.43 -5.02
C ARG A 43 7.55 7.98 -3.67
N CYS A 44 8.73 7.59 -3.20
CA CYS A 44 9.28 8.12 -1.95
C CYS A 44 9.70 9.59 -2.10
N PRO A 45 9.86 10.35 -0.99
CA PRO A 45 10.24 11.77 -1.04
C PRO A 45 11.53 12.05 -1.83
N ALA A 46 12.52 11.15 -1.76
CA ALA A 46 13.75 11.28 -2.53
C ALA A 46 13.54 11.13 -4.05
N CYS A 47 12.62 10.25 -4.47
CA CYS A 47 12.29 10.05 -5.88
C CYS A 47 11.38 11.15 -6.43
N THR A 48 10.53 11.76 -5.60
CA THR A 48 9.71 12.90 -6.02
C THR A 48 10.55 14.17 -6.15
N SER A 49 11.47 14.44 -5.21
CA SER A 49 12.35 15.61 -5.28
C SER A 49 13.31 15.56 -6.48
N ARG A 50 13.83 14.36 -6.81
CA ARG A 50 14.68 14.13 -7.99
C ARG A 50 13.95 14.32 -9.31
N ALA A 51 12.62 14.13 -9.34
CA ALA A 51 11.80 14.37 -10.53
C ALA A 51 11.44 15.86 -10.72
N SER A 52 11.35 16.64 -9.62
CA SER A 52 11.04 18.07 -9.66
C SER A 52 12.25 18.98 -9.96
N SER A 53 13.42 18.39 -10.23
CA SER A 53 14.66 19.11 -10.52
C SER A 53 14.92 19.29 -12.03
N ALA A 54 13.87 19.22 -12.85
CA ALA A 54 13.92 19.36 -14.31
C ALA A 54 13.34 20.69 -14.77
#